data_AF-A0A9Q9W8X9-F1
#
_entry.id   AF-A0A9Q9W8X9-F1
#
_cell.length_a   1.000
_cell.length_b   1.000
_cell.length_c   1.000
_cell.angle_alpha   90.00
_cell.angle_beta   90.00
_cell.angle_gamma   90.00
#
_symmetry.space_group_name_H-M   'P 1'
#
loop_
_entity.id
_entity.type
_entity.pdbx_description
1 polymer ?
#
loop_
_entity_poly.entity_id
_entity_poly.type
_entity_poly.pdbx_seq_one_letter_code
_entity_poly.pdbx_strand_id
1 'polypeptide(L)'
;MLVEIEKRLFVEGPDKKGKNPIYCLNSLDCNYFRTAGEVMAASLAQGGPCPNFLREWCFKYLCSGDSDSIQVSASDVTDLELSQLIVKINSASDDNISDLIGDIGAVRIHWCKGNRSI
;
A
#
# COMPACT_ATOMS: atom_id res chain seq x y z
N MET A 1 -12.34 18.37 2.10
CA MET A 1 -11.87 17.68 0.89
C MET A 1 -10.80 16.63 1.20
N LEU A 2 -9.66 16.99 1.78
CA LEU A 2 -8.60 16.02 2.16
C LEU A 2 -9.08 14.90 3.10
N VAL A 3 -9.97 15.20 4.06
CA VAL A 3 -10.58 14.19 4.95
C VAL A 3 -11.34 13.10 4.17
N GLU A 4 -11.98 13.46 3.05
CA GLU A 4 -12.74 12.51 2.25
C GLU A 4 -11.81 11.66 1.37
N ILE A 5 -10.75 12.28 0.83
CA ILE A 5 -9.66 11.57 0.13
C ILE A 5 -9.03 10.55 1.07
N GLU A 6 -8.69 10.95 2.29
CA GLU A 6 -8.14 10.09 3.32
C GLU A 6 -9.06 8.88 3.59
N LYS A 7 -10.36 9.11 3.82
CA LYS A 7 -11.31 8.02 4.13
C LYS A 7 -11.53 7.06 2.96
N ARG A 8 -11.50 7.56 1.72
CA ARG A 8 -11.84 6.75 0.54
C ARG A 8 -10.66 6.01 -0.04
N LEU A 9 -9.47 6.62 0.00
CA LEU A 9 -8.30 6.13 -0.73
C LEU A 9 -7.19 5.61 0.19
N PHE A 10 -7.32 5.77 1.51
CA PHE A 10 -6.30 5.36 2.47
C PHE A 10 -6.90 4.55 3.61
N VAL A 11 -6.20 3.48 3.98
CA VAL A 11 -6.58 2.56 5.07
C VAL A 11 -5.55 2.64 6.19
N GLU A 12 -6.04 2.59 7.42
CA GLU A 12 -5.17 2.61 8.59
C GLU A 12 -4.34 1.32 8.68
N GLY A 13 -3.03 1.48 8.85
CA GLY A 13 -2.14 0.36 9.11
C GLY A 13 -2.31 -0.16 10.54
N PRO A 14 -1.90 -1.42 10.81
CA PRO A 14 -2.06 -2.05 12.14
C PRO A 14 -1.27 -1.35 13.26
N ASP A 15 -0.30 -0.51 12.94
CA ASP A 15 0.67 0.11 13.87
C ASP A 15 0.44 1.62 14.10
N LYS A 16 -0.65 2.20 13.57
CA LYS A 16 -0.98 3.64 13.66
C LYS A 16 0.12 4.59 13.15
N LYS A 17 1.05 4.14 12.30
CA LYS A 17 2.15 4.97 11.75
C LYS A 17 1.76 5.72 10.47
N GLY A 18 0.49 6.10 10.36
CA GLY A 18 -0.12 6.63 9.15
C GLY A 18 -0.86 5.56 8.36
N LYS A 19 -1.40 5.99 7.22
CA LYS A 19 -2.30 5.22 6.37
C LYS A 19 -1.61 4.83 5.07
N ASN A 20 -1.94 3.64 4.62
CA ASN A 20 -1.49 3.08 3.35
C ASN A 20 -2.54 3.37 2.26
N PRO A 21 -2.13 3.63 1.01
CA PRO A 21 -3.08 3.71 -0.10
C PRO A 21 -3.82 2.37 -0.25
N ILE A 22 -5.12 2.42 -0.50
CA ILE A 22 -5.88 1.21 -0.78
C ILE A 22 -5.49 0.65 -2.14
N TYR A 23 -5.40 -0.67 -2.23
CA TYR A 23 -5.34 -1.32 -3.54
C TYR A 23 -6.77 -1.41 -4.09
N CYS A 24 -7.12 -0.52 -5.03
CA CYS A 24 -8.45 -0.50 -5.64
C CYS A 24 -8.36 -0.18 -7.14
N LEU A 25 -8.54 -1.20 -7.98
CA LEU A 25 -8.48 -1.06 -9.44
C LEU A 25 -9.51 -0.06 -9.96
N ASN A 26 -10.75 -0.11 -9.45
CA ASN A 26 -11.78 0.86 -9.84
C ASN A 26 -11.37 2.32 -9.52
N SER A 27 -10.71 2.56 -8.38
CA SER A 27 -10.22 3.90 -8.03
C SER A 27 -9.06 4.33 -8.92
N LEU A 28 -8.26 3.38 -9.41
CA LEU A 28 -7.20 3.62 -10.37
C LEU A 28 -7.79 3.98 -11.75
N ASP A 29 -8.72 3.17 -12.26
CA ASP A 29 -9.37 3.35 -13.56
C ASP A 29 -10.20 4.65 -13.62
N CYS A 30 -10.86 5.00 -12.50
CA CYS A 30 -11.61 6.25 -12.37
C CYS A 30 -10.70 7.49 -12.11
N ASN A 31 -9.37 7.35 -12.15
CA ASN A 31 -8.40 8.42 -11.90
C ASN A 31 -8.48 9.08 -10.50
N TYR A 32 -9.07 8.43 -9.50
CA TYR A 32 -9.24 9.03 -8.17
C TYR A 32 -7.90 9.33 -7.48
N PHE A 33 -6.89 8.48 -7.67
CA PHE A 33 -5.55 8.75 -7.12
C PHE A 33 -4.87 9.94 -7.81
N ARG A 34 -5.09 10.15 -9.12
CA ARG A 34 -4.63 11.35 -9.82
C ARG A 34 -5.29 12.60 -9.25
N THR A 35 -6.61 12.62 -9.16
CA THR A 35 -7.34 13.76 -8.59
C THR A 35 -6.93 14.03 -7.14
N ALA A 36 -6.72 12.99 -6.34
CA ALA A 36 -6.24 13.14 -4.96
C ALA A 36 -4.86 13.80 -4.91
N GLY A 37 -3.92 13.37 -5.76
CA GLY A 37 -2.61 14.00 -5.88
C GLY A 37 -2.68 15.47 -6.30
N GLU A 38 -3.54 15.80 -7.27
CA GLU A 38 -3.77 17.19 -7.72
C GLU A 38 -4.30 18.07 -6.58
N VAL A 39 -5.27 17.56 -5.80
CA VAL A 39 -5.82 18.27 -4.64
C VAL A 39 -4.75 18.47 -3.56
N MET A 40 -3.94 17.45 -3.27
CA MET A 40 -2.84 17.56 -2.30
C MET A 40 -1.81 18.60 -2.76
N ALA A 41 -1.41 18.56 -4.04
CA ALA A 41 -0.47 19.51 -4.62
C ALA A 41 -1.01 20.95 -4.61
N ALA A 42 -2.28 21.15 -4.99
CA ALA A 42 -2.92 22.46 -4.96
C ALA A 42 -3.03 23.01 -3.54
N SER A 43 -3.37 22.17 -2.55
CA SER A 43 -3.37 22.54 -1.13
C SER A 43 -1.99 23.06 -0.71
N LEU A 44 -0.92 22.31 -1.01
CA LEU A 44 0.45 22.71 -0.69
C LEU A 44 0.87 24.01 -1.39
N ALA A 45 0.61 24.14 -2.69
CA ALA A 45 0.97 25.32 -3.48
C ALA A 45 0.29 26.61 -2.99
N GLN A 46 -0.91 26.49 -2.40
CA GLN A 46 -1.66 27.61 -1.84
C GLN A 46 -1.34 27.89 -0.36
N GLY A 47 -0.37 27.18 0.24
CA GLY A 47 -0.06 27.28 1.67
C GLY A 47 -1.10 26.64 2.59
N GLY A 48 -1.96 25.77 2.04
CA GLY A 48 -2.92 24.96 2.76
C GLY A 48 -2.26 23.79 3.53
N PRO A 49 -3.06 22.99 4.26
CA PRO A 49 -2.55 21.89 5.05
C PRO A 49 -1.96 20.78 4.17
N CYS A 50 -0.83 20.24 4.62
CA CYS A 50 -0.21 19.05 4.05
C CYS A 50 -1.05 17.80 4.41
N PRO A 51 -1.18 16.79 3.53
CA PRO A 51 -1.75 15.49 3.90
C PRO A 51 -0.93 14.84 5.03
N ASN A 52 -1.41 14.93 6.27
CA ASN A 52 -0.70 14.44 7.46
C ASN A 52 -0.98 12.96 7.80
N PHE A 53 -1.68 12.24 6.90
CA PHE A 53 -2.15 10.89 7.14
C PHE A 53 -1.33 9.82 6.39
N LEU A 54 -0.39 10.22 5.52
CA LEU A 54 0.40 9.27 4.73
C LEU A 54 1.42 8.54 5.61
N ARG A 55 1.65 7.25 5.32
CA ARG A 55 2.83 6.55 5.85
C ARG A 55 4.12 7.20 5.35
N GLU A 56 5.15 7.13 6.19
CA GLU A 56 6.46 7.73 5.90
C GLU A 56 7.10 7.18 4.62
N TRP A 57 7.08 5.86 4.40
CA TRP A 57 7.63 5.27 3.18
C TRP A 57 6.88 5.76 1.92
N CYS A 58 5.56 5.93 2.02
CA CYS A 58 4.72 6.39 0.91
C CYS A 58 5.04 7.86 0.59
N PHE A 59 5.17 8.70 1.63
CA PHE A 59 5.59 10.08 1.46
C PHE A 59 6.99 10.19 0.85
N LYS A 60 7.96 9.40 1.34
CA LYS A 60 9.33 9.35 0.77
C LYS A 60 9.29 8.98 -0.71
N TYR A 61 8.47 8.01 -1.11
CA TYR A 61 8.31 7.62 -2.50
C TYR A 61 7.74 8.75 -3.36
N LEU A 62 6.74 9.48 -2.86
CA LEU A 62 6.19 10.63 -3.57
C LEU A 62 7.24 11.74 -3.77
N CYS A 63 8.17 11.90 -2.83
CA CYS A 63 9.24 12.88 -2.92
C CYS A 63 10.40 12.46 -3.84
N SER A 64 10.82 11.20 -3.79
CA SER A 64 12.01 10.72 -4.53
C SER A 64 11.67 10.11 -5.89
N GLY A 65 10.50 9.49 -6.03
CA GLY A 65 10.18 8.61 -7.16
C GLY A 65 11.02 7.32 -7.22
N ASP A 66 11.88 7.09 -6.22
CA ASP A 66 12.85 6.01 -6.19
C ASP A 66 12.41 4.94 -5.20
N SER A 67 11.94 3.80 -5.72
CA SER A 67 11.53 2.64 -4.92
C SER A 67 12.70 1.92 -4.27
N ASP A 68 13.88 1.94 -4.88
CA ASP A 68 15.03 1.12 -4.45
C ASP A 68 15.69 1.72 -3.21
N SER A 69 15.64 3.06 -3.09
CA SER A 69 16.09 3.77 -1.89
C SER A 69 15.19 3.60 -0.66
N ILE A 70 13.97 3.09 -0.82
CA ILE A 70 12.96 3.04 0.23
C ILE A 70 12.93 1.66 0.87
N GLN A 71 13.38 1.60 2.12
CA GLN A 71 13.31 0.40 2.93
C GLN A 71 11.87 0.20 3.44
N VAL A 72 11.23 -0.87 2.99
CA VAL A 72 9.92 -1.34 3.47
C VAL A 72 10.06 -2.71 4.13
N SER A 73 9.22 -2.97 5.12
CA SER A 73 9.22 -4.21 5.90
C SER A 73 7.86 -4.91 5.85
N ALA A 74 7.79 -6.15 6.35
CA ALA A 74 6.51 -6.84 6.51
C ALA A 74 5.50 -6.06 7.38
N SER A 75 5.97 -5.21 8.30
CA SER A 75 5.11 -4.39 9.15
C SER A 75 4.46 -3.19 8.43
N ASP A 76 4.96 -2.86 7.24
CA ASP A 76 4.40 -1.81 6.38
C ASP A 76 3.25 -2.32 5.51
N VAL A 77 3.08 -3.64 5.42
CA VAL A 77 2.02 -4.31 4.66
C VAL A 77 0.73 -4.33 5.49
N THR A 78 -0.34 -3.72 4.97
CA THR A 78 -1.65 -3.68 5.65
C THR A 78 -2.32 -5.05 5.73
N ASP A 79 -2.14 -5.87 4.69
CA ASP A 79 -2.72 -7.20 4.62
C ASP A 79 -1.98 -8.15 5.57
N LEU A 80 -2.71 -8.67 6.56
CA LEU A 80 -2.14 -9.50 7.61
C LEU A 80 -1.63 -10.84 7.07
N GLU A 81 -2.34 -11.46 6.12
CA GLU A 81 -1.93 -12.74 5.55
C GLU A 81 -0.65 -12.57 4.74
N LEU A 82 -0.57 -11.51 3.93
CA LEU A 82 0.64 -11.18 3.17
C LEU A 82 1.80 -10.82 4.09
N SER A 83 1.55 -10.01 5.13
CA SER A 83 2.57 -9.64 6.12
C SER A 83 3.16 -10.88 6.80
N GLN A 84 2.31 -11.80 7.26
CA GLN A 84 2.73 -13.06 7.88
C GLN A 84 3.46 -13.97 6.90
N LEU A 85 3.01 -14.04 5.64
CA LEU A 85 3.69 -14.80 4.60
C LEU A 85 5.10 -14.26 4.33
N ILE A 86 5.27 -12.94 4.26
CA ILE A 86 6.59 -12.31 4.11
C ILE A 86 7.50 -12.66 5.29
N VAL A 87 6.99 -12.61 6.53
CA VAL A 87 7.76 -13.00 7.72
C VAL A 87 8.19 -14.47 7.64
N LYS A 88 7.27 -15.37 7.25
CA LYS A 88 7.58 -16.79 7.08
C LYS A 88 8.65 -17.02 6.03
N ILE A 89 8.55 -16.36 4.87
CA ILE A 89 9.54 -16.44 3.78
C ILE A 89 10.91 -15.95 4.28
N ASN A 90 10.97 -14.82 4.97
CA ASN A 90 12.22 -14.25 5.48
C ASN A 90 12.86 -15.11 6.59
N SER A 91 12.09 -16.00 7.22
CA SER A 91 12.55 -16.88 8.31
C SER A 91 12.78 -18.33 7.86
N ALA A 92 12.52 -18.65 6.59
CA ALA A 92 12.62 -19.99 6.07
C ALA A 92 14.08 -20.40 5.81
N SER A 93 14.41 -21.65 6.13
CA SER A 93 15.65 -22.32 5.70
C SER A 93 15.42 -22.97 4.33
N ASP A 94 16.49 -23.25 3.58
CA ASP A 94 16.43 -23.86 2.24
C ASP A 94 15.56 -25.14 2.18
N ASP A 95 15.51 -25.90 3.27
CA ASP A 95 14.74 -27.16 3.38
C ASP A 95 13.21 -26.95 3.38
N ASN A 96 12.73 -25.74 3.67
CA ASN A 96 11.31 -25.44 3.90
C ASN A 96 10.73 -24.50 2.81
N ILE A 97 11.56 -24.05 1.86
CA ILE A 97 11.17 -23.12 0.79
C ILE A 97 10.18 -23.76 -0.18
N SER A 98 10.29 -25.07 -0.44
CA SER A 98 9.39 -25.80 -1.35
C SER A 98 7.92 -25.72 -0.91
N ASP A 99 7.68 -25.72 0.40
CA ASP A 99 6.34 -25.69 0.98
C ASP A 99 5.72 -24.29 0.88
N LEU A 100 6.55 -23.25 0.94
CA LEU A 100 6.13 -21.84 0.81
C LEU A 100 5.77 -21.44 -0.63
N ILE A 101 6.30 -22.14 -1.64
CA ILE A 101 5.95 -21.90 -3.06
C ILE A 101 4.46 -22.14 -3.29
N GLY A 102 3.88 -23.15 -2.61
CA GLY A 102 2.44 -23.44 -2.66
C GLY A 102 1.59 -22.29 -2.13
N ASP A 103 1.99 -21.73 -0.99
CA ASP A 103 1.30 -20.61 -0.34
C ASP A 103 1.40 -19.31 -1.16
N ILE A 104 2.56 -19.03 -1.76
CA ILE A 104 2.74 -17.89 -2.68
C ILE A 104 1.85 -18.04 -3.92
N GLY A 105 1.73 -19.26 -4.47
CA GLY A 105 0.86 -19.56 -5.60
C GLY A 105 -0.62 -19.38 -5.27
N ALA A 106 -1.05 -19.83 -4.09
CA ALA A 106 -2.43 -19.68 -3.61
C ALA A 106 -2.81 -18.21 -3.42
N VAL A 107 -1.92 -17.41 -2.83
CA VAL A 107 -2.09 -15.95 -2.70
C VAL A 107 -2.21 -15.30 -4.06
N ARG A 108 -1.35 -15.65 -5.03
CA ARG A 108 -1.43 -15.09 -6.38
C ARG A 108 -2.74 -15.45 -7.09
N ILE A 109 -3.25 -16.66 -6.88
CA ILE A 109 -4.56 -17.09 -7.43
C ILE A 109 -5.71 -16.38 -6.74
N HIS A 110 -5.65 -16.19 -5.41
CA HIS A 110 -6.66 -15.44 -4.66
C HIS A 110 -6.67 -13.96 -5.09
N TRP A 111 -5.50 -13.34 -5.24
CA TRP A 111 -5.32 -11.98 -5.79
C TRP A 111 -5.90 -11.87 -7.21
N CYS A 112 -5.66 -12.84 -8.08
CA CYS A 112 -6.22 -12.88 -9.43
C CYS A 112 -7.73 -13.20 -9.48
N LYS A 113 -8.29 -13.89 -8.47
CA LYS A 113 -9.73 -14.18 -8.39
C LYS A 113 -10.53 -13.05 -7.75
N GLY A 114 -9.97 -12.34 -6.78
CA GLY A 114 -10.53 -11.08 -6.27
C GLY A 114 -10.59 -9.97 -7.33
N ASN A 115 -9.75 -10.06 -8.37
CA ASN A 115 -9.77 -9.19 -9.55
C ASN A 115 -10.71 -9.67 -10.68
N ARG A 116 -11.60 -10.65 -10.45
CA ARG A 116 -12.55 -11.18 -11.46
C ARG A 116 -14.04 -11.04 -11.10
N SER A 117 -14.37 -10.13 -10.21
CA SER A 117 -15.69 -9.52 -10.08
C SER A 117 -15.41 -8.03 -9.89
N ILE A 118 -15.66 -7.14 -10.84
CA ILE A 118 -16.83 -6.92 -11.71
C ILE A 118 -16.32 -6.42 -13.07
#